data_AF-A0A2V2RD16-F1
#
_entry.id   AF-A0A2V2RD16-F1
#
_cell.length_a   1.000
_cell.length_b   1.000
_cell.length_c   1.000
_cell.angle_alpha   90.00
_cell.angle_beta   90.00
_cell.angle_gamma   90.00
#
_symmetry.space_group_name_H-M   'P 1'
#
loop_
_entity.id
_entity.type
_entity.pdbx_description
1 polymer ?
#
loop_
_entity_poly.entity_id
_entity_poly.type
_entity_poly.pdbx_seq_one_letter_code
_entity_poly.pdbx_strand_id
1 'polypeptide(L)'
;MAYEGPSGSGFNQIYFYDAPNPLTLATGERVIAYVYLDPNNTPTEIMLQFKVGDWEHRAYWGSNDIFLGTDGTASLRSMGPLPPVGQWVRLEVPASSVGLEGISINGVSFVTYGGRAVWDHMGKSAQSSPSPTPTPTPNPGQPPLPGETVWVEDSVPAGAIQNGIRESWNWVSANPAPVGGNFSHQSNIFAGYHQHYFVGTTNPLSLNTGESLIVYAYLDPNNLPREIMLQWFEATTRWEHRAYWGTNDIDLGTDGTDNRRYMGALPPAGQWTRLEVPARLVGLEGMAVNGMAFTLFGGRVTW
;
A
#
# COMPACT_ATOMS: atom_id res chain seq x y z
N MET A 1 8.76 1.89 29.39
CA MET A 1 8.58 0.68 30.21
C MET A 1 7.75 -0.28 29.37
N ALA A 2 8.32 -1.40 28.91
CA ALA A 2 7.55 -2.45 28.27
C ALA A 2 6.99 -3.36 29.39
N TYR A 3 5.67 -3.49 29.46
CA TYR A 3 4.97 -4.39 30.37
C TYR A 3 4.39 -5.53 29.56
N GLU A 4 4.77 -6.78 29.87
CA GLU A 4 4.17 -7.97 29.26
C GLU A 4 2.86 -8.32 29.98
N GLY A 5 1.73 -8.26 29.26
CA GLY A 5 0.45 -8.79 29.71
C GLY A 5 0.37 -10.32 29.61
N PRO A 6 -0.53 -10.97 30.36
CA PRO A 6 -0.64 -12.42 30.42
C PRO A 6 -1.17 -13.01 29.10
N SER A 7 -0.63 -14.16 28.70
CA SER A 7 -1.00 -14.88 27.48
C SER A 7 -2.22 -15.79 27.67
N GLY A 8 -3.30 -15.58 26.90
CA GLY A 8 -4.32 -16.62 26.64
C GLY A 8 -5.76 -16.13 26.39
N SER A 9 -6.24 -16.34 25.15
CA SER A 9 -7.63 -16.45 24.67
C SER A 9 -8.64 -15.31 24.92
N GLY A 10 -8.25 -14.05 24.78
CA GLY A 10 -9.21 -12.94 24.86
C GLY A 10 -8.64 -11.58 24.46
N PHE A 11 -9.51 -10.58 24.52
CA PHE A 11 -9.17 -9.15 24.38
C PHE A 11 -8.17 -8.75 25.47
N ASN A 12 -6.97 -8.37 25.04
CA ASN A 12 -5.94 -7.82 25.91
C ASN A 12 -5.65 -6.39 25.52
N GLN A 13 -5.53 -5.49 26.49
CA GLN A 13 -5.14 -4.12 26.22
C GLN A 13 -4.17 -3.59 27.28
N ILE A 14 -3.24 -2.75 26.83
CA ILE A 14 -2.44 -1.88 27.68
C ILE A 14 -2.66 -0.45 27.22
N TYR A 15 -2.87 0.48 28.16
CA TYR A 15 -3.26 1.84 27.79
C TYR A 15 -2.80 2.87 28.81
N PHE A 16 -2.78 4.11 28.37
CA PHE A 16 -2.69 5.28 29.23
C PHE A 16 -3.62 6.38 28.70
N TYR A 17 -4.01 7.31 29.56
CA TYR A 17 -4.81 8.48 29.23
C TYR A 17 -4.49 9.63 30.19
N ASP A 18 -5.05 10.81 29.93
CA ASP A 18 -4.79 12.06 30.67
C ASP A 18 -3.30 12.46 30.69
N ALA A 19 -2.59 12.21 29.58
CA ALA A 19 -1.24 12.71 29.41
C ALA A 19 -1.22 14.26 29.46
N PRO A 20 -0.38 14.89 30.31
CA PRO A 20 -0.36 16.33 30.49
C PRO A 20 0.16 17.08 29.25
N ASN A 21 0.87 16.38 28.36
CA ASN A 21 1.33 16.87 27.07
C ASN A 21 0.67 16.05 25.95
N PRO A 22 -0.51 16.47 25.45
CA PRO A 22 -1.19 15.80 24.36
C PRO A 22 -0.38 15.81 23.05
N LEU A 23 -0.57 14.78 22.23
CA LEU A 23 0.01 14.70 20.90
C LEU A 23 -0.98 15.27 19.88
N THR A 24 -0.68 16.46 19.33
CA THR A 24 -1.50 17.07 18.27
C THR A 24 -1.17 16.47 16.91
N LEU A 25 -2.20 16.04 16.17
CA LEU A 25 -2.10 15.56 14.80
C LEU A 25 -2.59 16.63 13.84
N ALA A 26 -1.71 17.18 13.03
CA ALA A 26 -2.06 18.13 11.98
C ALA A 26 -2.71 17.41 10.78
N THR A 27 -3.38 18.17 9.92
CA THR A 27 -3.93 17.66 8.65
C THR A 27 -2.84 16.96 7.84
N GLY A 28 -3.14 15.75 7.34
CA GLY A 28 -2.21 14.92 6.59
C GLY A 28 -1.18 14.14 7.41
N GLU A 29 -1.08 14.36 8.73
CA GLU A 29 -0.18 13.56 9.58
C GLU A 29 -0.71 12.14 9.81
N ARG A 30 0.23 11.25 10.20
CA ARG A 30 -0.06 9.87 10.55
C ARG A 30 0.35 9.61 11.99
N VAL A 31 -0.43 8.79 12.67
CA VAL A 31 0.01 8.11 13.88
C VAL A 31 0.90 6.94 13.48
N ILE A 32 2.00 6.72 14.21
CA ILE A 32 2.93 5.61 13.97
C ILE A 32 3.11 4.79 15.24
N ALA A 33 3.24 3.48 15.09
CA ALA A 33 3.62 2.56 16.16
C ALA A 33 4.38 1.37 15.58
N TYR A 34 5.32 0.79 16.31
CA TYR A 34 5.94 -0.47 15.95
C TYR A 34 5.27 -1.62 16.69
N VAL A 35 5.06 -2.73 15.98
CA VAL A 35 4.50 -3.96 16.55
C VAL A 35 5.31 -5.17 16.11
N TYR A 36 5.51 -6.12 17.01
CA TYR A 36 6.04 -7.45 16.74
C TYR A 36 4.97 -8.48 17.09
N LEU A 37 4.55 -9.30 16.13
CA LEU A 37 3.59 -10.38 16.36
C LEU A 37 4.35 -11.70 16.58
N ASP A 38 4.02 -12.41 17.66
CA ASP A 38 4.66 -13.69 17.98
C ASP A 38 4.23 -14.78 16.98
N PRO A 39 5.15 -15.36 16.19
CA PRO A 39 4.82 -16.38 15.19
C PRO A 39 4.32 -17.70 15.80
N ASN A 40 4.60 -17.95 17.09
CA ASN A 40 4.13 -19.14 17.80
C ASN A 40 2.82 -18.90 18.57
N ASN A 41 2.35 -17.65 18.60
CA ASN A 41 1.12 -17.24 19.28
C ASN A 41 0.48 -16.06 18.54
N THR A 42 0.21 -16.27 17.26
CA THR A 42 -0.24 -15.23 16.34
C THR A 42 -1.62 -14.70 16.75
N PRO A 43 -1.77 -13.39 16.98
CA PRO A 43 -3.10 -12.82 17.22
C PRO A 43 -3.98 -12.93 15.98
N THR A 44 -5.29 -12.85 16.14
CA THR A 44 -6.23 -12.73 15.01
C THR A 44 -6.58 -11.27 14.72
N GLU A 45 -6.41 -10.40 15.71
CA GLU A 45 -6.61 -8.95 15.56
C GLU A 45 -5.69 -8.16 16.49
N ILE A 46 -5.22 -7.01 16.00
CA ILE A 46 -4.57 -5.96 16.81
C ILE A 46 -5.28 -4.62 16.57
N MET A 47 -5.29 -3.74 17.57
CA MET A 47 -5.95 -2.45 17.46
C MET A 47 -5.23 -1.36 18.24
N LEU A 48 -5.19 -0.16 17.65
CA LEU A 48 -4.88 1.09 18.34
C LEU A 48 -6.17 1.85 18.60
N GLN A 49 -6.39 2.28 19.84
CA GLN A 49 -7.47 3.19 20.20
C GLN A 49 -6.88 4.51 20.68
N PHE A 50 -7.45 5.64 20.27
CA PHE A 50 -6.96 6.97 20.59
C PHE A 50 -7.94 7.70 21.50
N LYS A 51 -7.42 8.32 22.56
CA LYS A 51 -8.23 9.07 23.52
C LYS A 51 -8.38 10.52 23.10
N VAL A 52 -9.61 10.96 22.84
CA VAL A 52 -10.01 12.35 22.59
C VAL A 52 -11.32 12.65 23.33
N GLY A 53 -11.24 12.77 24.65
CA GLY A 53 -12.44 12.83 25.50
C GLY A 53 -13.14 11.47 25.62
N ASP A 54 -13.48 10.81 24.51
CA ASP A 54 -13.91 9.41 24.42
C ASP A 54 -12.82 8.51 23.78
N TRP A 55 -13.17 7.29 23.37
CA TRP A 55 -12.29 6.31 22.71
C TRP A 55 -12.75 5.96 21.29
N GLU A 56 -13.68 6.72 20.71
CA GLU A 56 -14.32 6.44 19.41
C GLU A 56 -13.43 6.80 18.21
N HIS A 57 -12.14 6.52 18.34
CA HIS A 57 -11.10 6.73 17.35
C HIS A 57 -10.20 5.50 17.32
N ARG A 58 -10.48 4.54 16.43
CA ARG A 58 -9.82 3.23 16.46
C ARG A 58 -9.36 2.78 15.08
N ALA A 59 -8.17 2.22 15.03
CA ALA A 59 -7.61 1.56 13.86
C ALA A 59 -7.27 0.11 14.20
N TYR A 60 -7.71 -0.83 13.38
CA TYR A 60 -7.47 -2.26 13.61
C TYR A 60 -6.90 -2.97 12.38
N TRP A 61 -6.22 -4.08 12.62
CA TRP A 61 -5.73 -5.02 11.62
C TRP A 61 -6.18 -6.42 11.97
N GLY A 62 -6.66 -7.19 11.00
CA GLY A 62 -7.08 -8.59 11.20
C GLY A 62 -8.60 -8.82 11.13
N SER A 63 -9.10 -9.73 11.96
CA SER A 63 -10.43 -10.37 11.80
C SER A 63 -11.65 -9.52 12.15
N ASN A 64 -11.49 -8.40 12.88
CA ASN A 64 -12.59 -7.57 13.39
C ASN A 64 -13.54 -8.32 14.35
N ASP A 65 -12.97 -9.10 15.27
CA ASP A 65 -13.69 -9.79 16.33
C ASP A 65 -13.96 -8.90 17.55
N ILE A 66 -13.41 -7.68 17.57
CA ILE A 66 -13.55 -6.70 18.66
C ILE A 66 -14.67 -5.69 18.33
N PHE A 67 -15.85 -5.89 18.93
CA PHE A 67 -17.03 -5.04 18.69
C PHE A 67 -17.03 -3.73 19.48
N LEU A 68 -16.05 -2.85 19.23
CA LEU A 68 -15.95 -1.52 19.83
C LEU A 68 -16.08 -0.43 18.77
N GLY A 69 -17.30 0.11 18.61
CA GLY A 69 -17.63 1.12 17.61
C GLY A 69 -18.35 0.55 16.40
N THR A 70 -18.42 1.35 15.33
CA THR A 70 -19.04 1.00 14.04
C THR A 70 -17.97 0.90 12.97
N ASP A 71 -17.82 -0.28 12.39
CA ASP A 71 -16.82 -0.54 11.35
C ASP A 71 -17.01 0.39 10.13
N GLY A 72 -15.89 0.76 9.50
CA GLY A 72 -15.82 1.70 8.39
C GLY A 72 -15.85 3.18 8.80
N THR A 73 -16.14 3.50 10.07
CA THR A 73 -16.17 4.87 10.61
C THR A 73 -14.91 5.19 11.43
N ALA A 74 -14.80 6.42 11.94
CA ALA A 74 -13.70 6.78 12.86
C ALA A 74 -13.69 5.92 14.14
N SER A 75 -14.87 5.49 14.60
CA SER A 75 -15.02 4.67 15.81
C SER A 75 -14.43 3.27 15.68
N LEU A 76 -14.27 2.75 14.46
CA LEU A 76 -13.63 1.49 14.17
C LEU A 76 -13.26 1.44 12.69
N ARG A 77 -11.96 1.56 12.39
CA ARG A 77 -11.47 1.61 11.01
C ARG A 77 -10.49 0.49 10.72
N SER A 78 -10.79 -0.32 9.70
CA SER A 78 -9.85 -1.31 9.19
C SER A 78 -8.65 -0.66 8.50
N MET A 79 -7.46 -1.10 8.87
CA MET A 79 -6.17 -0.77 8.26
C MET A 79 -5.60 -1.95 7.45
N GLY A 80 -6.37 -3.03 7.25
CA GLY A 80 -5.98 -4.21 6.46
C GLY A 80 -5.79 -5.50 7.30
N PRO A 81 -5.23 -6.56 6.71
CA PRO A 81 -4.88 -7.79 7.43
C PRO A 81 -3.77 -7.54 8.44
N LEU A 82 -3.53 -8.54 9.30
CA LEU A 82 -2.43 -8.52 10.24
C LEU A 82 -1.08 -8.31 9.53
N PRO A 83 -0.16 -7.54 10.13
CA PRO A 83 1.21 -7.44 9.64
C PRO A 83 1.94 -8.80 9.73
N PRO A 84 3.05 -9.00 8.99
CA PRO A 84 3.82 -10.23 9.08
C PRO A 84 4.30 -10.55 10.51
N VAL A 85 4.22 -11.83 10.89
CA VAL A 85 4.71 -12.33 12.19
C VAL A 85 6.22 -12.47 12.22
N GLY A 86 6.80 -12.53 13.42
CA GLY A 86 8.23 -12.83 13.60
C GLY A 86 9.18 -11.66 13.34
N GLN A 87 8.67 -10.47 13.04
CA GLN A 87 9.45 -9.26 12.79
C GLN A 87 8.75 -7.99 13.31
N TRP A 88 9.55 -6.95 13.55
CA TRP A 88 9.03 -5.62 13.88
C TRP A 88 8.47 -4.95 12.63
N VAL A 89 7.24 -4.47 12.72
CA VAL A 89 6.53 -3.79 11.64
C VAL A 89 6.10 -2.42 12.11
N ARG A 90 6.36 -1.40 11.30
CA ARG A 90 5.85 -0.04 11.53
C ARG A 90 4.43 0.06 10.99
N LEU A 91 3.48 0.28 11.90
CA LEU A 91 2.11 0.64 11.59
C LEU A 91 2.01 2.14 11.36
N GLU A 92 1.14 2.50 10.41
CA GLU A 92 0.77 3.88 10.16
C GLU A 92 -0.75 3.99 10.09
N VAL A 93 -1.31 4.96 10.83
CA VAL A 93 -2.74 5.28 10.77
C VAL A 93 -2.86 6.73 10.30
N PRO A 94 -3.43 6.98 9.10
CA PRO A 94 -3.76 8.33 8.69
C PRO A 94 -4.73 8.98 9.69
N ALA A 95 -4.41 10.17 10.18
CA ALA A 95 -5.27 10.87 11.13
C ALA A 95 -6.69 11.08 10.55
N SER A 96 -6.81 11.33 9.25
CA SER A 96 -8.08 11.49 8.54
C SER A 96 -8.96 10.23 8.58
N SER A 97 -8.37 9.04 8.57
CA SER A 97 -9.11 7.77 8.57
C SER A 97 -9.83 7.48 9.89
N VAL A 98 -9.35 8.08 10.99
CA VAL A 98 -9.89 7.90 12.34
C VAL A 98 -10.38 9.23 12.94
N GLY A 99 -10.59 10.25 12.11
CA GLY A 99 -11.17 11.53 12.53
C GLY A 99 -10.30 12.33 13.50
N LEU A 100 -8.97 12.27 13.39
CA LEU A 100 -8.02 12.91 14.29
C LEU A 100 -7.29 14.13 13.70
N GLU A 101 -7.62 14.57 12.48
CA GLU A 101 -6.97 15.75 11.90
C GLU A 101 -7.30 17.03 12.68
N GLY A 102 -6.27 17.76 13.08
CA GLY A 102 -6.38 18.95 13.93
C GLY A 102 -6.64 18.64 15.40
N ILE A 103 -6.65 17.36 15.80
CA ILE A 103 -7.03 16.93 17.15
C ILE A 103 -5.79 16.54 17.96
N SER A 104 -5.82 16.87 19.26
CA SER A 104 -4.85 16.40 20.23
C SER A 104 -5.33 15.14 20.94
N ILE A 105 -4.57 14.06 20.84
CA ILE A 105 -4.82 12.83 21.61
C ILE A 105 -4.08 12.91 22.94
N ASN A 106 -4.72 12.51 24.03
CA ASN A 106 -4.11 12.50 25.38
C ASN A 106 -3.95 11.09 25.97
N GLY A 107 -4.14 10.06 25.15
CA GLY A 107 -4.07 8.67 25.53
C GLY A 107 -4.11 7.73 24.33
N VAL A 108 -3.60 6.52 24.53
CA VAL A 108 -3.63 5.45 23.53
C VAL A 108 -3.83 4.12 24.24
N SER A 109 -4.56 3.21 23.60
CA SER A 109 -4.69 1.80 23.98
C SER A 109 -4.09 0.93 22.88
N PHE A 110 -3.25 -0.02 23.28
CA PHE A 110 -2.67 -1.04 22.42
C PHE A 110 -3.38 -2.36 22.74
N VAL A 111 -4.08 -2.89 21.74
CA VAL A 111 -4.97 -4.04 21.90
C VAL A 111 -4.44 -5.21 21.09
N THR A 112 -4.54 -6.40 21.68
CA THR A 112 -4.21 -7.68 21.03
C THR A 112 -5.30 -8.68 21.34
N TYR A 113 -5.81 -9.36 20.33
CA TYR A 113 -6.86 -10.35 20.46
C TYR A 113 -6.40 -11.69 19.91
N GLY A 114 -6.58 -12.75 20.70
CA GLY A 114 -6.29 -14.12 20.28
C GLY A 114 -4.80 -14.47 20.11
N GLY A 115 -3.86 -13.73 20.72
CA GLY A 115 -2.43 -14.06 20.62
C GLY A 115 -1.52 -13.14 21.43
N ARG A 116 -0.25 -13.02 21.02
CA ARG A 116 0.77 -12.16 21.64
C ARG A 116 1.33 -11.16 20.63
N ALA A 117 1.35 -9.89 21.04
CA ALA A 117 2.04 -8.82 20.33
C ALA A 117 2.87 -7.99 21.32
N VAL A 118 3.98 -7.45 20.83
CA VAL A 118 4.82 -6.50 21.55
C VAL A 118 4.77 -5.17 20.81
N TRP A 119 4.61 -4.07 21.54
CA TRP A 119 4.47 -2.73 20.99
C TRP A 119 5.67 -1.88 21.36
N ASP A 120 6.13 -1.03 20.45
CA ASP A 120 7.22 -0.08 20.68
C ASP A 120 7.04 1.19 19.83
N HIS A 121 7.82 2.24 20.14
CA HIS A 121 8.02 3.44 19.34
C HIS A 121 6.73 4.03 18.74
N MET A 122 5.87 4.53 19.63
CA MET A 122 4.66 5.26 19.27
C MET A 122 4.96 6.75 19.06
N GLY A 123 4.35 7.35 18.04
CA GLY A 123 4.48 8.79 17.79
C GLY A 123 3.60 9.25 16.63
N LYS A 124 4.04 10.32 15.99
CA LYS A 124 3.46 10.79 14.73
C LYS A 124 4.55 11.01 13.70
N SER A 125 4.19 10.93 12.43
CA SER A 125 5.04 11.37 11.34
C SER A 125 4.31 12.41 10.51
N ALA A 126 5.08 13.36 9.96
CA ALA A 126 4.62 14.19 8.87
C ALA A 126 4.17 13.31 7.70
N GLN A 127 3.47 13.89 6.72
CA GLN A 127 3.16 13.24 5.46
C GLN A 127 4.47 12.86 4.74
N SER A 128 5.06 11.73 5.11
CA SER A 128 5.98 10.98 4.28
C SER A 128 5.13 10.07 3.40
N SER A 129 5.36 10.23 2.11
CA SER A 129 5.11 9.33 0.98
C SER A 129 4.59 7.93 1.35
N PRO A 130 3.51 7.44 0.71
CA PRO A 130 2.69 6.37 1.26
C PRO A 130 3.54 5.16 1.61
N SER A 131 3.34 4.58 2.78
CA SER A 131 3.73 3.18 3.03
C SER A 131 2.50 2.33 2.73
N PRO A 132 2.62 1.20 2.01
CA PRO A 132 1.46 0.44 1.56
C PRO A 132 0.69 -0.09 2.76
N THR A 133 -0.56 0.33 2.89
CA THR A 133 -1.58 -0.45 3.59
C THR A 133 -1.59 -1.85 2.96
N PRO A 134 -1.56 -2.94 3.73
CA PRO A 134 -1.75 -4.26 3.14
C PRO A 134 -3.18 -4.32 2.59
N THR A 135 -3.31 -4.11 1.28
CA THR A 135 -4.53 -4.44 0.55
C THR A 135 -4.65 -5.96 0.57
N PRO A 136 -5.83 -6.56 0.83
CA PRO A 136 -5.99 -8.02 0.84
C PRO A 136 -5.37 -8.62 -0.42
N THR A 137 -4.52 -9.64 -0.23
CA THR A 137 -3.93 -10.44 -1.31
C THR A 137 -5.09 -10.91 -2.20
N PRO A 138 -5.20 -10.47 -3.46
CA PRO A 138 -6.23 -10.96 -4.36
C PRO A 138 -5.95 -12.45 -4.64
N ASN A 139 -7.01 -13.27 -4.64
CA ASN A 139 -6.90 -14.67 -5.01
C ASN A 139 -6.85 -14.77 -6.56
N PRO A 140 -5.99 -15.63 -7.16
CA PRO A 140 -5.96 -15.78 -8.61
C PRO A 140 -7.34 -16.08 -9.21
N GLY A 141 -7.69 -15.39 -10.31
CA GLY A 141 -8.96 -15.52 -11.01
C GLY A 141 -10.10 -14.63 -10.48
N GLN A 142 -9.78 -13.52 -9.80
CA GLN A 142 -10.79 -12.61 -9.27
C GLN A 142 -11.29 -11.62 -10.35
N PRO A 143 -12.60 -11.39 -10.49
CA PRO A 143 -13.10 -10.31 -11.33
C PRO A 143 -12.75 -8.92 -10.74
N PRO A 144 -12.69 -7.86 -11.56
CA PRO A 144 -12.51 -6.49 -11.10
C PRO A 144 -13.60 -6.08 -10.10
N LEU A 145 -13.28 -5.19 -9.16
CA LEU A 145 -14.27 -4.67 -8.22
C LEU A 145 -15.28 -3.75 -8.92
N PRO A 146 -16.52 -3.64 -8.41
CA PRO A 146 -17.50 -2.70 -8.95
C PRO A 146 -16.95 -1.27 -8.98
N GLY A 147 -16.97 -0.64 -10.15
CA GLY A 147 -16.46 0.72 -10.36
C GLY A 147 -15.00 0.79 -10.83
N GLU A 148 -14.28 -0.34 -10.91
CA GLU A 148 -12.95 -0.37 -11.52
C GLU A 148 -13.04 -0.39 -13.05
N THR A 149 -12.21 0.43 -13.71
CA THR A 149 -12.03 0.39 -15.16
C THR A 149 -10.76 -0.38 -15.48
N VAL A 150 -10.90 -1.53 -16.14
CA VAL A 150 -9.76 -2.34 -16.58
C VAL A 150 -9.19 -1.78 -17.87
N TRP A 151 -7.88 -1.54 -17.90
CA TRP A 151 -7.20 -0.97 -19.07
C TRP A 151 -6.23 -1.95 -19.73
N VAL A 152 -5.43 -2.66 -18.93
CA VAL A 152 -4.50 -3.70 -19.39
C VAL A 152 -4.95 -5.02 -18.76
N GLU A 153 -5.35 -5.98 -19.59
CA GLU A 153 -5.79 -7.32 -19.17
C GLU A 153 -5.64 -8.27 -20.35
N ASP A 154 -4.88 -9.36 -20.16
CA ASP A 154 -4.54 -10.36 -21.18
C ASP A 154 -3.82 -9.86 -22.44
N SER A 155 -3.77 -8.55 -22.65
CA SER A 155 -3.16 -7.86 -23.78
C SER A 155 -2.98 -6.37 -23.47
N VAL A 156 -2.13 -5.68 -24.24
CA VAL A 156 -2.06 -4.21 -24.21
C VAL A 156 -3.34 -3.60 -24.80
N PRO A 157 -3.71 -2.36 -24.42
CA PRO A 157 -4.89 -1.69 -24.96
C PRO A 157 -4.86 -1.60 -26.49
N ALA A 158 -6.03 -1.60 -27.12
CA ALA A 158 -6.15 -1.52 -28.57
C ALA A 158 -5.35 -0.35 -29.17
N GLY A 159 -4.66 -0.62 -30.28
CA GLY A 159 -3.83 0.36 -30.99
C GLY A 159 -2.49 0.71 -30.32
N ALA A 160 -2.22 0.20 -29.12
CA ALA A 160 -0.99 0.52 -28.41
C ALA A 160 0.26 -0.06 -29.09
N ILE A 161 1.31 0.75 -29.13
CA ILE A 161 2.64 0.35 -29.64
C ILE A 161 3.48 -0.12 -28.46
N GLN A 162 3.85 -1.39 -28.49
CA GLN A 162 4.67 -2.05 -27.47
C GLN A 162 6.15 -1.77 -27.69
N ASN A 163 6.86 -1.47 -26.61
CA ASN A 163 8.30 -1.22 -26.60
C ASN A 163 8.92 -1.73 -25.30
N GLY A 164 10.25 -1.73 -25.22
CA GLY A 164 10.97 -2.07 -24.00
C GLY A 164 12.44 -1.70 -24.05
N ILE A 165 13.08 -1.73 -22.88
CA ILE A 165 14.52 -1.52 -22.71
C ILE A 165 15.04 -2.73 -21.93
N ARG A 166 15.90 -3.53 -22.57
CA ARG A 166 16.49 -4.77 -22.03
C ARG A 166 15.46 -5.86 -21.70
N GLU A 167 14.21 -5.66 -22.10
CA GLU A 167 13.13 -6.63 -22.04
C GLU A 167 12.04 -6.30 -23.08
N SER A 168 11.07 -7.19 -23.22
CA SER A 168 9.90 -7.06 -24.08
C SER A 168 8.67 -7.60 -23.35
N TRP A 169 7.47 -7.32 -23.87
CA TRP A 169 6.23 -7.90 -23.36
C TRP A 169 6.28 -9.43 -23.41
N ASN A 170 6.02 -10.07 -22.27
CA ASN A 170 6.02 -11.51 -22.11
C ASN A 170 4.80 -11.91 -21.28
N TRP A 171 3.81 -12.50 -21.94
CA TRP A 171 2.54 -12.91 -21.33
C TRP A 171 2.66 -14.33 -20.79
N VAL A 172 2.35 -14.51 -19.51
CA VAL A 172 2.45 -15.78 -18.79
C VAL A 172 1.11 -16.14 -18.15
N SER A 173 0.76 -17.43 -18.16
CA SER A 173 -0.50 -17.93 -17.58
C SER A 173 -0.30 -18.72 -16.28
N ALA A 174 0.95 -18.86 -15.81
CA ALA A 174 1.29 -19.59 -14.60
C ALA A 174 2.65 -19.16 -14.04
N ASN A 175 2.85 -19.44 -12.75
CA ASN A 175 4.06 -19.15 -11.98
C ASN A 175 4.50 -17.66 -12.02
N PRO A 176 3.72 -16.75 -11.41
CA PRO A 176 2.48 -16.98 -10.65
C PRO A 176 1.24 -17.16 -11.55
N ALA A 177 0.18 -17.77 -11.01
CA ALA A 177 -1.12 -17.74 -11.67
C ALA A 177 -1.64 -16.30 -11.75
N PRO A 178 -2.21 -15.85 -12.90
CA PRO A 178 -2.72 -14.49 -13.06
C PRO A 178 -3.75 -14.10 -12.00
N VAL A 179 -3.68 -12.85 -11.55
CA VAL A 179 -4.62 -12.30 -10.56
C VAL A 179 -6.05 -12.21 -11.12
N GLY A 180 -6.15 -11.81 -12.39
CA GLY A 180 -7.36 -11.79 -13.22
C GLY A 180 -7.08 -12.44 -14.58
N GLY A 181 -8.13 -12.73 -15.33
CA GLY A 181 -8.00 -13.15 -16.72
C GLY A 181 -7.22 -14.45 -16.93
N ASN A 182 -6.53 -14.53 -18.06
CA ASN A 182 -5.77 -15.69 -18.51
C ASN A 182 -4.26 -15.47 -18.50
N PHE A 183 -3.80 -14.21 -18.59
CA PHE A 183 -2.40 -13.85 -18.69
C PHE A 183 -2.05 -12.63 -17.85
N SER A 184 -0.91 -12.73 -17.18
CA SER A 184 -0.17 -11.62 -16.60
C SER A 184 1.06 -11.32 -17.44
N HIS A 185 1.63 -10.13 -17.34
CA HIS A 185 2.88 -9.81 -18.04
C HIS A 185 4.07 -9.82 -17.09
N GLN A 186 5.13 -10.53 -17.47
CA GLN A 186 6.27 -10.81 -16.59
C GLN A 186 7.56 -10.21 -17.14
N SER A 187 8.23 -9.41 -16.30
CA SER A 187 9.53 -8.84 -16.63
C SER A 187 10.64 -9.89 -16.74
N ASN A 188 11.70 -9.54 -17.48
CA ASN A 188 12.95 -10.32 -17.46
C ASN A 188 13.60 -10.30 -16.07
N ILE A 189 14.49 -11.26 -15.79
CA ILE A 189 15.41 -11.15 -14.66
C ILE A 189 16.60 -10.32 -15.11
N PHE A 190 16.77 -9.12 -14.56
CA PHE A 190 17.88 -8.25 -14.93
C PHE A 190 18.37 -7.43 -13.74
N ALA A 191 19.69 -7.26 -13.58
CA ALA A 191 20.28 -6.69 -12.37
C ALA A 191 20.19 -5.16 -12.26
N GLY A 192 19.91 -4.46 -13.36
CA GLY A 192 19.83 -3.00 -13.38
C GLY A 192 18.49 -2.49 -13.91
N TYR A 193 18.48 -1.25 -14.38
CA TYR A 193 17.33 -0.64 -15.05
C TYR A 193 16.86 -1.46 -16.25
N HIS A 194 15.59 -1.87 -16.24
CA HIS A 194 14.86 -2.47 -17.35
C HIS A 194 13.39 -2.05 -17.31
N GLN A 195 12.73 -2.04 -18.47
CA GLN A 195 11.30 -1.77 -18.56
C GLN A 195 10.66 -2.38 -19.81
N HIS A 196 9.37 -2.69 -19.72
CA HIS A 196 8.50 -2.82 -20.88
C HIS A 196 7.34 -1.81 -20.76
N TYR A 197 6.90 -1.28 -21.89
CA TYR A 197 5.92 -0.21 -21.91
C TYR A 197 5.11 -0.21 -23.20
N PHE A 198 4.01 0.54 -23.19
CA PHE A 198 3.25 0.84 -24.40
C PHE A 198 2.88 2.32 -24.45
N VAL A 199 2.65 2.83 -25.65
CA VAL A 199 2.15 4.20 -25.90
C VAL A 199 1.22 4.23 -27.09
N GLY A 200 0.43 5.29 -27.21
CA GLY A 200 -0.39 5.56 -28.39
C GLY A 200 -1.62 4.68 -28.52
N THR A 201 -2.17 4.17 -27.41
CA THR A 201 -3.47 3.47 -27.50
C THR A 201 -4.56 4.40 -28.07
N THR A 202 -5.47 3.81 -28.84
CA THR A 202 -6.66 4.49 -29.35
C THR A 202 -7.76 4.65 -28.29
N ASN A 203 -7.63 3.97 -27.14
CA ASN A 203 -8.56 4.05 -26.01
C ASN A 203 -7.82 4.55 -24.76
N PRO A 204 -7.58 5.87 -24.63
CA PRO A 204 -6.95 6.44 -23.44
C PRO A 204 -7.76 6.20 -22.17
N LEU A 205 -7.07 6.00 -21.04
CA LEU A 205 -7.69 5.91 -19.72
C LEU A 205 -7.85 7.33 -19.16
N SER A 206 -9.09 7.76 -18.96
CA SER A 206 -9.41 9.06 -18.35
C SER A 206 -9.43 8.93 -16.83
N LEU A 207 -8.86 9.92 -16.14
CA LEU A 207 -8.74 9.95 -14.68
C LEU A 207 -9.49 11.18 -14.15
N ASN A 208 -10.59 10.95 -13.43
CA ASN A 208 -11.35 12.02 -12.78
C ASN A 208 -10.69 12.43 -11.46
N THR A 209 -11.07 13.61 -10.96
CA THR A 209 -10.68 14.06 -9.62
C THR A 209 -11.08 13.06 -8.56
N GLY A 210 -10.16 12.71 -7.67
CA GLY A 210 -10.37 11.75 -6.58
C GLY A 210 -10.13 10.28 -6.95
N GLU A 211 -9.89 9.95 -8.22
CA GLU A 211 -9.61 8.57 -8.64
C GLU A 211 -8.17 8.13 -8.33
N SER A 212 -7.99 6.81 -8.27
CA SER A 212 -6.70 6.15 -8.08
C SER A 212 -6.41 5.21 -9.24
N LEU A 213 -5.14 5.17 -9.64
CA LEU A 213 -4.60 4.16 -10.53
C LEU A 213 -4.28 2.90 -9.74
N ILE A 214 -4.57 1.74 -10.32
CA ILE A 214 -4.42 0.44 -9.66
C ILE A 214 -3.61 -0.49 -10.55
N VAL A 215 -2.66 -1.20 -9.96
CA VAL A 215 -1.88 -2.25 -10.61
C VAL A 215 -1.66 -3.37 -9.61
N TYR A 216 -1.71 -4.61 -10.05
CA TYR A 216 -1.29 -5.74 -9.22
C TYR A 216 0.15 -6.12 -9.54
N ALA A 217 0.92 -6.46 -8.51
CA ALA A 217 2.32 -6.83 -8.66
C ALA A 217 2.65 -8.05 -7.81
N TYR A 218 3.36 -9.01 -8.41
CA TYR A 218 3.95 -10.17 -7.76
C TYR A 218 5.47 -10.08 -7.91
N LEU A 219 6.17 -9.80 -6.81
CA LEU A 219 7.63 -9.77 -6.79
C LEU A 219 8.17 -11.21 -6.68
N ASP A 220 9.10 -11.57 -7.57
CA ASP A 220 9.75 -12.88 -7.55
C ASP A 220 10.66 -13.00 -6.30
N PRO A 221 10.35 -13.90 -5.34
CA PRO A 221 11.13 -14.02 -4.10
C PRO A 221 12.58 -14.48 -4.33
N ASN A 222 12.87 -15.11 -5.49
CA ASN A 222 14.22 -15.55 -5.83
C ASN A 222 15.00 -14.48 -6.62
N ASN A 223 14.31 -13.48 -7.17
CA ASN A 223 14.89 -12.43 -8.00
C ASN A 223 14.26 -11.08 -7.61
N LEU A 224 14.49 -10.65 -6.37
CA LEU A 224 13.89 -9.43 -5.83
C LEU A 224 14.41 -8.18 -6.56
N PRO A 225 13.52 -7.28 -7.02
CA PRO A 225 13.93 -5.94 -7.41
C PRO A 225 14.39 -5.15 -6.18
N ARG A 226 15.17 -4.09 -6.41
CA ARG A 226 15.46 -3.06 -5.39
C ARG A 226 14.47 -1.91 -5.47
N GLU A 227 13.96 -1.64 -6.67
CA GLU A 227 12.95 -0.64 -6.93
C GLU A 227 12.01 -1.10 -8.05
N ILE A 228 10.73 -0.77 -7.91
CA ILE A 228 9.74 -0.85 -8.97
C ILE A 228 9.13 0.54 -9.19
N MET A 229 8.83 0.89 -10.43
CA MET A 229 8.29 2.18 -10.81
C MET A 229 7.21 2.00 -11.88
N LEU A 230 6.09 2.69 -11.66
CA LEU A 230 5.04 2.88 -12.65
C LEU A 230 5.17 4.26 -13.25
N GLN A 231 5.07 4.35 -14.57
CA GLN A 231 5.09 5.61 -15.30
C GLN A 231 3.87 5.68 -16.21
N TRP A 232 3.25 6.84 -16.29
CA TRP A 232 2.12 7.06 -17.19
C TRP A 232 2.50 8.07 -18.26
N PHE A 233 2.05 7.80 -19.48
CA PHE A 233 2.25 8.67 -20.61
C PHE A 233 0.96 9.43 -20.91
N GLU A 234 1.01 10.74 -20.69
CA GLU A 234 -0.03 11.69 -21.10
C GLU A 234 0.46 12.44 -22.36
N ALA A 235 -0.45 12.84 -23.24
CA ALA A 235 -0.11 13.33 -24.57
C ALA A 235 0.72 14.65 -24.55
N THR A 236 0.51 15.49 -23.54
CA THR A 236 1.08 16.83 -23.40
C THR A 236 2.36 16.80 -22.58
N THR A 237 2.30 16.23 -21.37
CA THR A 237 3.40 16.16 -20.40
C THR A 237 4.25 14.91 -20.56
N ARG A 238 3.89 13.97 -21.43
CA ARG A 238 4.66 12.74 -21.70
C ARG A 238 4.76 11.88 -20.44
N TRP A 239 5.96 11.42 -20.09
CA TRP A 239 6.22 10.47 -19.01
C TRP A 239 6.30 11.10 -17.62
N GLU A 240 5.98 12.39 -17.48
CA GLU A 240 6.25 13.19 -16.29
C GLU A 240 5.27 12.92 -15.12
N HIS A 241 4.79 11.67 -15.03
CA HIS A 241 3.86 11.16 -14.02
C HIS A 241 4.37 9.80 -13.57
N ARG A 242 4.97 9.71 -12.38
CA ARG A 242 5.61 8.46 -11.92
C ARG A 242 5.42 8.22 -10.43
N ALA A 243 5.29 6.95 -10.09
CA ALA A 243 5.21 6.46 -8.73
C ALA A 243 6.21 5.30 -8.57
N TYR A 244 6.94 5.26 -7.46
CA TYR A 244 7.92 4.20 -7.22
C TYR A 244 7.88 3.65 -5.79
N TRP A 245 8.31 2.39 -5.65
CA TRP A 245 8.49 1.71 -4.37
C TRP A 245 9.92 1.17 -4.30
N GLY A 246 10.55 1.26 -3.13
CA GLY A 246 11.91 0.76 -2.91
C GLY A 246 12.97 1.85 -2.79
N THR A 247 14.14 1.62 -3.38
CA THR A 247 15.40 2.31 -3.06
C THR A 247 15.68 3.61 -3.82
N ASN A 248 14.86 4.02 -4.79
CA ASN A 248 15.06 5.22 -5.63
C ASN A 248 16.39 5.23 -6.41
N ASP A 249 16.79 4.10 -6.97
CA ASP A 249 17.93 3.94 -7.89
C ASP A 249 17.60 4.34 -9.35
N ILE A 250 16.32 4.46 -9.73
CA ILE A 250 15.88 4.84 -11.08
C ILE A 250 15.87 6.36 -11.22
N ASP A 251 16.82 6.92 -11.98
CA ASP A 251 16.96 8.36 -12.20
C ASP A 251 16.11 8.89 -13.36
N LEU A 252 14.78 8.81 -13.19
CA LEU A 252 13.81 9.40 -14.10
C LEU A 252 12.98 10.44 -13.35
N GLY A 253 13.12 11.70 -13.73
CA GLY A 253 12.34 12.79 -13.15
C GLY A 253 12.91 13.38 -11.85
N THR A 254 12.10 14.19 -11.18
CA THR A 254 12.48 14.85 -9.91
C THR A 254 11.74 14.22 -8.73
N ASP A 255 12.48 13.62 -7.80
CA ASP A 255 11.89 12.97 -6.60
C ASP A 255 11.09 13.96 -5.74
N GLY A 256 10.01 13.46 -5.14
CA GLY A 256 9.08 14.26 -4.32
C GLY A 256 8.10 15.13 -5.11
N THR A 257 8.11 15.06 -6.44
CA THR A 257 7.17 15.76 -7.32
C THR A 257 6.24 14.78 -8.03
N ASP A 258 5.28 15.28 -8.80
CA ASP A 258 4.38 14.44 -9.62
C ASP A 258 5.15 13.59 -10.64
N ASN A 259 6.33 14.08 -11.01
CA ASN A 259 7.26 13.49 -11.95
C ASN A 259 7.95 12.22 -11.43
N ARG A 260 8.03 12.08 -10.09
CA ARG A 260 8.58 10.92 -9.39
C ARG A 260 8.16 10.98 -7.91
N ARG A 261 7.11 10.23 -7.58
CA ARG A 261 6.54 10.16 -6.23
C ARG A 261 6.95 8.86 -5.53
N TYR A 262 7.57 8.98 -4.35
CA TYR A 262 7.81 7.82 -3.49
C TYR A 262 6.49 7.28 -2.97
N MET A 263 6.26 5.97 -3.08
CA MET A 263 5.05 5.28 -2.67
C MET A 263 5.29 4.16 -1.65
N GLY A 264 6.51 4.11 -1.08
CA GLY A 264 6.82 3.29 0.09
C GLY A 264 7.88 2.22 -0.17
N ALA A 265 8.10 1.38 0.82
CA ALA A 265 8.94 0.19 0.64
C ALA A 265 8.36 -0.74 -0.43
N LEU A 266 9.20 -1.63 -0.97
CA LEU A 266 8.71 -2.68 -1.87
C LEU A 266 7.59 -3.48 -1.20
N PRO A 267 6.55 -3.88 -1.95
CA PRO A 267 5.52 -4.76 -1.44
C PRO A 267 6.11 -6.14 -1.08
N PRO A 268 5.39 -6.96 -0.28
CA PRO A 268 5.84 -8.30 0.04
C PRO A 268 6.06 -9.16 -1.21
N ALA A 269 7.11 -9.96 -1.22
CA ALA A 269 7.42 -10.88 -2.31
C ALA A 269 6.68 -12.22 -2.18
N GLY A 270 6.56 -12.94 -3.29
CA GLY A 270 5.93 -14.26 -3.30
C GLY A 270 4.40 -14.23 -3.22
N GLN A 271 3.77 -13.06 -3.33
CA GLN A 271 2.33 -12.89 -3.36
C GLN A 271 1.90 -11.70 -4.22
N TRP A 272 0.68 -11.75 -4.73
CA TRP A 272 0.07 -10.62 -5.43
C TRP A 272 -0.22 -9.48 -4.46
N THR A 273 0.18 -8.27 -4.82
CA THR A 273 -0.11 -7.06 -4.04
C THR A 273 -0.81 -6.05 -4.93
N ARG A 274 -1.92 -5.49 -4.46
CA ARG A 274 -2.59 -4.36 -5.12
C ARG A 274 -1.85 -3.07 -4.77
N LEU A 275 -1.21 -2.48 -5.76
CA LEU A 275 -0.64 -1.14 -5.72
C LEU A 275 -1.72 -0.13 -6.09
N GLU A 276 -1.84 0.92 -5.30
CA GLU A 276 -2.78 2.01 -5.55
C GLU A 276 -2.04 3.34 -5.51
N VAL A 277 -2.23 4.15 -6.56
CA VAL A 277 -1.63 5.47 -6.71
C VAL A 277 -2.73 6.49 -6.94
N PRO A 278 -3.06 7.32 -5.92
CA PRO A 278 -3.99 8.42 -6.11
C PRO A 278 -3.51 9.35 -7.23
N ALA A 279 -4.38 9.64 -8.20
CA ALA A 279 -4.01 10.41 -9.40
C ALA A 279 -3.45 11.81 -9.03
N ARG A 280 -3.94 12.41 -7.94
CA ARG A 280 -3.44 13.71 -7.43
C ARG A 280 -1.97 13.71 -7.02
N LEU A 281 -1.41 12.57 -6.63
CA LEU A 281 -0.02 12.50 -6.16
C LEU A 281 0.99 12.49 -7.31
N VAL A 282 0.51 12.20 -8.50
CA VAL A 282 1.27 12.12 -9.74
C VAL A 282 0.72 13.08 -10.79
N GLY A 283 -0.07 14.09 -10.39
CA GLY A 283 -0.51 15.16 -11.29
C GLY A 283 -1.43 14.73 -12.43
N LEU A 284 -2.21 13.66 -12.27
CA LEU A 284 -3.03 13.08 -13.33
C LEU A 284 -4.55 13.33 -13.20
N GLU A 285 -5.00 14.04 -12.17
CA GLU A 285 -6.44 14.36 -12.04
C GLU A 285 -6.92 15.23 -13.20
N GLY A 286 -8.02 14.81 -13.83
CA GLY A 286 -8.60 15.46 -15.00
C GLY A 286 -7.86 15.20 -16.31
N MET A 287 -6.87 14.29 -16.33
CA MET A 287 -6.08 13.96 -17.51
C MET A 287 -6.50 12.61 -18.12
N ALA A 288 -6.01 12.34 -19.33
CA ALA A 288 -6.16 11.06 -19.99
C ALA A 288 -4.79 10.49 -20.40
N VAL A 289 -4.47 9.30 -19.91
CA VAL A 289 -3.20 8.63 -20.22
C VAL A 289 -3.38 7.68 -21.40
N ASN A 290 -2.45 7.70 -22.33
CA ASN A 290 -2.46 6.83 -23.51
C ASN A 290 -1.20 5.96 -23.63
N GLY A 291 -0.45 5.82 -22.53
CA GLY A 291 0.61 4.84 -22.39
C GLY A 291 0.97 4.59 -20.93
N MET A 292 1.71 3.51 -20.70
CA MET A 292 2.16 3.09 -19.38
C MET A 292 3.46 2.31 -19.50
N ALA A 293 4.35 2.47 -18.50
CA ALA A 293 5.58 1.71 -18.36
C ALA A 293 5.63 0.99 -17.01
N PHE A 294 6.18 -0.23 -17.06
CA PHE A 294 6.49 -1.06 -15.91
C PHE A 294 8.00 -1.16 -15.83
N THR A 295 8.58 -0.52 -14.82
CA THR A 295 10.01 -0.24 -14.77
C THR A 295 10.59 -0.78 -13.48
N LEU A 296 11.76 -1.41 -13.57
CA LEU A 296 12.41 -2.06 -12.45
C LEU A 296 13.89 -1.68 -12.39
N PHE A 297 14.42 -1.66 -11.18
CA PHE A 297 15.86 -1.74 -10.94
C PHE A 297 16.16 -3.06 -10.24
N GLY A 298 16.77 -4.00 -10.97
CA GLY A 298 17.03 -5.34 -10.45
C GLY A 298 15.81 -6.26 -10.54
N GLY A 299 16.06 -7.57 -10.42
CA GLY A 299 15.03 -8.57 -10.17
C GLY A 299 14.05 -8.83 -11.31
N ARG A 300 12.85 -9.29 -10.94
CA ARG A 300 11.70 -9.60 -11.79
C ARG A 300 10.40 -9.31 -11.03
N VAL A 301 9.40 -8.81 -11.76
CA VAL A 301 8.01 -8.69 -11.30
C VAL A 301 7.08 -9.29 -12.36
N THR A 302 5.99 -9.89 -11.89
CA THR A 302 4.82 -10.22 -12.72
C THR A 302 3.70 -9.25 -12.37
N TRP A 303 3.04 -8.70 -13.39
CA TRP A 303 2.02 -7.65 -13.28
C TRP A 303 0.68 -8.16 -13.80
#